data_AF-A0A831TPS3-F1
#
_entry.id   AF-A0A831TPS3-F1
#
_cell.length_a   1.000
_cell.length_b   1.000
_cell.length_c   1.000
_cell.angle_alpha   90.00
_cell.angle_beta   90.00
_cell.angle_gamma   90.00
#
_symmetry.space_group_name_H-M   'P 1'
#
loop_
_entity.id
_entity.type
_entity.pdbx_description
1 polymer ?
#
loop_
_entity_poly.entity_id
_entity_poly.type
_entity_poly.pdbx_seq_one_letter_code
_entity_poly.pdbx_strand_id
1 'polypeptide(L)'
;MRAPPDPIVAASALPARADHPALAGFHAPTRAWFASAFASPTRAQELGWPSILAGQSTLILAPTGSGKTLAAFLAALDRLMFEPPPAREERCRVLYLSPLKSLAVDVERNLRAPLVGIAHWAERLGLPVHPPAIAIRTGDTPTLERAQFQRQ
;
A
#
# COMPACT_ATOMS: atom_id res chain seq x y z
N MET A 1 25.32 19.41 39.42
CA MET A 1 25.38 19.55 37.96
C MET A 1 24.90 18.23 37.36
N ARG A 2 23.62 18.16 36.95
CA ARG A 2 23.01 16.94 36.41
C ARG A 2 23.39 16.89 34.92
N ALA A 3 24.00 15.81 34.46
CA ALA A 3 24.25 15.62 33.03
C ALA A 3 22.91 15.74 32.27
N PRO A 4 22.88 16.36 31.08
CA PRO A 4 21.69 16.35 30.25
C PRO A 4 21.32 14.88 29.95
N PRO A 5 20.03 14.51 29.94
CA PRO A 5 19.65 13.19 29.48
C PRO A 5 20.15 13.01 28.05
N ASP A 6 20.70 11.83 27.75
CA ASP A 6 21.05 11.45 26.38
C ASP A 6 19.86 11.74 25.47
N PRO A 7 20.07 12.36 24.30
CA PRO A 7 18.99 12.49 23.33
C PRO A 7 18.53 11.06 23.04
N ILE A 8 17.24 10.79 23.29
CA ILE A 8 16.61 9.54 22.89
C ILE A 8 16.67 9.50 21.36
N VAL A 9 17.78 8.99 20.83
CA VAL A 9 17.81 8.41 19.49
C VAL A 9 17.02 7.11 19.64
N ALA A 10 15.69 7.22 19.61
CA ALA A 10 14.83 6.05 19.54
C ALA A 10 15.21 5.33 18.25
N ALA A 11 15.92 4.21 18.40
CA ALA A 11 16.41 3.41 17.30
C ALA A 11 15.25 3.14 16.32
N SER A 12 15.46 3.60 15.10
CA SER A 12 14.65 3.44 13.89
C SER A 12 14.63 1.98 13.40
N ALA A 13 14.43 1.03 14.32
CA ALA A 13 14.45 -0.39 14.01
C ALA A 13 13.09 -0.84 13.49
N LEU A 14 13.10 -1.60 12.40
CA LEU A 14 11.90 -2.25 11.88
C LEU A 14 11.39 -3.28 12.90
N PRO A 15 10.07 -3.57 12.93
CA PRO A 15 9.55 -4.70 13.71
C PRO A 15 10.26 -5.99 13.32
N ALA A 16 10.59 -6.87 14.27
CA ALA A 16 11.31 -8.12 13.97
C ALA A 16 10.63 -9.01 12.90
N ARG A 17 9.30 -8.93 12.75
CA ARG A 17 8.55 -9.65 11.71
C ARG A 17 8.65 -9.03 10.31
N ALA A 18 9.23 -7.83 10.19
CA ALA A 18 9.42 -7.15 8.90
C ALA A 18 10.49 -7.82 8.02
N ASP A 19 11.32 -8.69 8.60
CA ASP A 19 12.36 -9.45 7.89
C ASP A 19 11.84 -10.77 7.30
N HIS A 20 10.52 -10.99 7.29
CA HIS A 20 9.91 -12.17 6.67
C HIS A 20 10.29 -12.26 5.17
N PRO A 21 10.74 -13.42 4.65
CA PRO A 21 11.23 -13.53 3.27
C PRO A 21 10.24 -13.06 2.19
N ALA A 22 8.94 -13.35 2.39
CA ALA A 22 7.89 -12.89 1.47
C ALA A 22 7.74 -11.36 1.39
N LEU A 23 8.20 -10.63 2.41
CA LEU A 23 8.17 -9.17 2.44
C LEU A 23 9.45 -8.53 1.87
N ALA A 24 10.48 -9.31 1.55
CA ALA A 24 11.81 -8.80 1.18
C ALA A 24 11.79 -7.86 -0.04
N GLY A 25 10.85 -8.06 -0.97
CA GLY A 25 10.70 -7.23 -2.17
C GLY A 25 9.99 -5.89 -1.97
N PHE A 26 9.53 -5.56 -0.75
CA PHE A 26 8.85 -4.30 -0.44
C PHE A 26 9.78 -3.29 0.24
N HIS A 27 9.45 -2.01 0.13
CA HIS A 27 10.14 -0.94 0.83
C HIS A 27 10.00 -1.08 2.34
N ALA A 28 11.01 -0.61 3.09
CA ALA A 28 11.07 -0.76 4.54
C ALA A 28 9.81 -0.27 5.29
N PRO A 29 9.19 0.88 4.94
CA PRO A 29 7.95 1.32 5.58
C PRO A 29 6.79 0.35 5.37
N THR A 30 6.67 -0.23 4.18
CA THR A 30 5.63 -1.21 3.83
C THR A 30 5.80 -2.49 4.62
N ARG A 31 7.03 -3.00 4.74
CA ARG A 31 7.35 -4.17 5.58
C ARG A 31 7.01 -3.91 7.05
N ALA A 32 7.39 -2.73 7.56
CA ALA A 32 7.12 -2.34 8.94
C ALA A 32 5.63 -2.26 9.24
N TRP A 33 4.87 -1.60 8.35
CA TRP A 33 3.43 -1.52 8.48
C TRP A 33 2.80 -2.91 8.48
N PHE A 34 3.13 -3.75 7.50
CA PHE A 34 2.56 -5.10 7.41
C PHE A 34 2.85 -5.93 8.67
N ALA A 35 4.12 -5.92 9.12
CA ALA A 35 4.55 -6.64 10.31
C ALA A 35 3.91 -6.12 11.62
N SER A 36 3.50 -4.85 11.65
CA SER A 36 2.77 -4.27 12.78
C SER A 36 1.26 -4.60 12.74
N ALA A 37 0.68 -4.77 11.55
CA ALA A 37 -0.75 -4.97 11.34
C ALA A 37 -1.15 -6.46 11.32
N PHE A 38 -0.25 -7.36 10.93
CA PHE A 38 -0.53 -8.78 10.73
C PHE A 38 0.51 -9.67 11.41
N ALA A 39 0.09 -10.90 11.76
CA ALA A 39 0.99 -11.89 12.35
C ALA A 39 2.01 -12.43 11.34
N SER A 40 1.55 -12.75 10.12
CA SER A 40 2.39 -13.22 9.01
C SER A 40 1.64 -13.05 7.68
N PRO A 41 2.35 -13.06 6.54
CA PRO A 41 1.72 -13.19 5.23
C PRO A 41 0.86 -14.44 5.10
N THR A 42 -0.20 -14.37 4.31
CA THR A 42 -0.99 -15.55 3.93
C THR A 42 -0.30 -16.31 2.80
N ARG A 43 -0.63 -17.59 2.62
CA ARG A 43 -0.11 -18.39 1.49
C ARG A 43 -0.35 -17.74 0.12
N ALA A 44 -1.50 -17.10 -0.06
CA ALA A 44 -1.84 -16.42 -1.31
C ALA A 44 -0.96 -15.18 -1.55
N GLN A 45 -0.59 -14.47 -0.49
CA GLN A 45 0.33 -13.33 -0.55
C GLN A 45 1.76 -13.79 -0.83
N GLU A 46 2.25 -14.80 -0.11
CA GLU A 46 3.59 -15.37 -0.30
C GLU A 46 3.83 -15.85 -1.73
N LEU A 47 2.85 -16.52 -2.32
CA LEU A 47 2.93 -17.03 -3.68
C LEU A 47 2.71 -15.94 -4.74
N GLY A 48 1.88 -14.93 -4.45
CA GLY A 48 1.52 -13.89 -5.40
C GLY A 48 2.59 -12.80 -5.54
N TRP A 49 3.17 -12.35 -4.43
CA TRP A 49 4.05 -11.17 -4.43
C TRP A 49 5.29 -11.29 -5.31
N PRO A 50 6.02 -12.42 -5.38
CA PRO A 50 7.18 -12.52 -6.28
C PRO A 50 6.83 -12.20 -7.75
N SER A 51 5.71 -12.72 -8.24
CA SER A 51 5.23 -12.49 -9.60
C SER A 51 4.72 -11.06 -9.81
N ILE A 52 3.92 -10.54 -8.86
CA ILE A 52 3.38 -9.17 -8.93
C ILE A 52 4.50 -8.14 -8.89
N LEU A 53 5.45 -8.29 -7.96
CA LEU A 53 6.60 -7.38 -7.78
C LEU A 53 7.57 -7.44 -8.97
N ALA A 54 7.65 -8.57 -9.67
CA ALA A 54 8.37 -8.70 -10.94
C ALA A 54 7.64 -8.11 -12.15
N GLY A 55 6.46 -7.48 -11.94
CA GLY A 55 5.69 -6.83 -13.00
C GLY A 55 4.93 -7.80 -13.90
N GLN A 56 4.76 -9.05 -13.47
CA GLN A 56 4.10 -10.08 -14.27
C GLN A 56 2.58 -10.09 -14.04
N SER A 57 1.83 -10.36 -15.12
CA SER A 57 0.40 -10.64 -15.02
C SER A 57 0.16 -11.85 -14.13
N THR A 58 -0.57 -11.66 -13.03
CA THR A 58 -0.69 -12.67 -11.95
C THR A 58 -2.15 -12.94 -11.63
N LEU A 59 -2.56 -14.22 -11.71
CA LEU A 59 -3.88 -14.69 -11.27
C LEU A 59 -3.74 -15.44 -9.94
N ILE A 60 -4.39 -14.93 -8.89
CA ILE A 60 -4.40 -15.59 -7.57
C ILE A 60 -5.71 -16.35 -7.39
N LEU A 61 -5.66 -17.69 -7.51
CA LEU A 61 -6.74 -18.58 -7.10
C LEU A 61 -6.58 -18.96 -5.62
N ALA A 62 -7.40 -18.37 -4.76
CA ALA A 62 -7.47 -18.74 -3.35
C ALA A 62 -8.88 -18.49 -2.79
N PRO A 63 -9.28 -19.16 -1.69
CA PRO A 63 -10.55 -18.91 -1.02
C PRO A 63 -10.78 -17.45 -0.60
N THR A 64 -12.03 -17.10 -0.28
CA THR A 64 -12.32 -15.83 0.41
C THR A 64 -11.57 -15.78 1.75
N GLY A 65 -11.25 -14.57 2.22
CA GLY A 65 -10.46 -14.40 3.44
C GLY A 65 -8.95 -14.68 3.31
N SER A 66 -8.45 -15.19 2.18
CA SER A 66 -7.00 -15.46 2.00
C SER A 66 -6.13 -14.22 1.74
N GLY A 67 -6.65 -13.00 1.92
CA GLY A 67 -5.87 -11.77 1.76
C GLY A 67 -5.51 -11.38 0.33
N LYS A 68 -6.19 -11.92 -0.69
CA LYS A 68 -5.93 -11.65 -2.13
C LYS A 68 -5.97 -10.16 -2.49
N THR A 69 -6.94 -9.44 -1.93
CA THR A 69 -7.09 -7.98 -2.15
C THR A 69 -5.85 -7.24 -1.67
N LEU A 70 -5.42 -7.49 -0.44
CA LEU A 70 -4.20 -6.89 0.08
C LEU A 70 -2.95 -7.36 -0.71
N ALA A 71 -2.93 -8.60 -1.21
CA ALA A 71 -1.82 -9.08 -2.04
C ALA A 71 -1.59 -8.19 -3.26
N ALA A 72 -2.65 -7.88 -4.01
CA ALA A 72 -2.59 -7.00 -5.18
C ALA A 72 -2.31 -5.54 -4.79
N PHE A 73 -3.07 -5.01 -3.83
CA PHE A 73 -2.97 -3.59 -3.48
C PHE A 73 -1.69 -3.22 -2.76
N LEU A 74 -1.13 -4.08 -1.92
CA LEU A 74 0.10 -3.76 -1.19
C LEU A 74 1.26 -3.51 -2.15
N ALA A 75 1.41 -4.36 -3.19
CA ALA A 75 2.43 -4.18 -4.21
C ALA A 75 2.20 -2.91 -5.04
N ALA A 76 0.95 -2.59 -5.34
CA ALA A 76 0.60 -1.37 -6.05
C ALA A 76 0.89 -0.11 -5.21
N LEU A 77 0.51 -0.10 -3.93
CA LEU A 77 0.75 0.99 -3.00
C LEU A 77 2.24 1.22 -2.76
N ASP A 78 3.01 0.15 -2.55
CA ASP A 78 4.45 0.23 -2.33
C ASP A 78 5.15 0.96 -3.50
N ARG A 79 4.84 0.57 -4.75
CA ARG A 79 5.34 1.27 -5.93
C ARG A 79 4.82 2.71 -6.04
N LEU A 80 3.54 2.95 -5.77
CA LEU A 80 2.97 4.30 -5.84
C LEU A 80 3.62 5.27 -4.86
N MET A 81 3.91 4.79 -3.66
CA MET A 81 4.35 5.60 -2.54
C MET A 81 5.85 5.89 -2.56
N PHE A 82 6.67 5.06 -3.21
CA PHE A 82 8.13 5.17 -3.16
C PHE A 82 8.82 5.36 -4.52
N GLU A 83 8.10 5.19 -5.63
CA GLU A 83 8.61 5.63 -6.95
C GLU A 83 8.31 7.12 -7.18
N PRO A 84 9.18 7.86 -7.90
CA PRO A 84 8.91 9.24 -8.25
C PRO A 84 7.56 9.39 -8.96
N PRO A 85 6.75 10.42 -8.60
CA PRO A 85 5.49 10.66 -9.29
C PRO A 85 5.78 11.07 -10.75
N PRO A 86 5.08 10.49 -11.73
CA PRO A 86 5.28 10.85 -13.14
C PRO A 86 4.67 12.22 -13.45
N ALA A 87 4.76 12.62 -14.72
CA ALA A 87 4.05 13.78 -15.26
C ALA A 87 2.54 13.69 -14.92
N ARG A 88 1.86 14.83 -14.84
CA ARG A 88 0.49 14.92 -14.33
C ARG A 88 -0.47 14.02 -15.12
N GLU A 89 -0.28 13.97 -16.43
CA GLU A 89 -1.09 13.23 -17.39
C GLU A 89 -0.99 11.69 -17.21
N GLU A 90 0.05 11.23 -16.50
CA GLU A 90 0.36 9.81 -16.26
C GLU A 90 0.09 9.37 -14.81
N ARG A 91 -0.58 10.21 -14.01
CA ARG A 91 -0.79 9.95 -12.56
C ARG A 91 -1.84 8.90 -12.25
N CYS A 92 -2.70 8.55 -13.21
CA CYS A 92 -3.58 7.38 -13.08
C CYS A 92 -2.78 6.08 -13.33
N ARG A 93 -2.13 5.58 -12.28
CA ARG A 93 -1.18 4.44 -12.35
C ARG A 93 -1.79 3.09 -12.00
N VAL A 94 -2.94 3.05 -11.32
CA VAL A 94 -3.58 1.80 -10.88
C VAL A 94 -5.08 1.89 -11.12
N LEU A 95 -5.63 0.92 -11.86
CA LEU A 95 -7.06 0.77 -12.10
C LEU A 95 -7.57 -0.50 -11.44
N TYR A 96 -8.43 -0.35 -10.43
CA TYR A 96 -9.16 -1.46 -9.83
C TYR A 96 -10.52 -1.61 -10.49
N LEU A 97 -10.81 -2.81 -11.00
CA LEU A 97 -12.10 -3.16 -11.59
C LEU A 97 -12.84 -4.12 -10.66
N SER A 98 -14.05 -3.73 -10.26
CA SER A 98 -14.93 -4.55 -9.45
C SER A 98 -16.20 -4.91 -10.22
N PRO A 99 -16.69 -6.16 -10.15
CA PRO A 99 -18.00 -6.51 -10.69
C PRO A 99 -19.16 -5.88 -9.88
N LEU A 100 -18.91 -5.38 -8.67
CA LEU A 100 -19.92 -4.83 -7.76
C LEU A 100 -19.54 -3.44 -7.24
N LYS A 101 -20.51 -2.51 -7.21
CA LYS A 101 -20.32 -1.17 -6.64
C LYS A 101 -19.95 -1.21 -5.16
N SER A 102 -20.62 -2.06 -4.37
CA SER A 102 -20.34 -2.22 -2.93
C SER A 102 -18.90 -2.64 -2.67
N LEU A 103 -18.39 -3.59 -3.45
CA LEU A 103 -17.01 -4.06 -3.31
C LEU A 103 -15.98 -2.96 -3.64
N ALA A 104 -16.28 -2.05 -4.58
CA ALA A 104 -15.40 -0.91 -4.85
C ALA A 104 -15.30 0.04 -3.65
N VAL A 105 -16.43 0.32 -3.00
CA VAL A 105 -16.49 1.15 -1.78
C VAL A 105 -15.78 0.47 -0.61
N ASP A 106 -15.99 -0.83 -0.43
CA ASP A 106 -15.32 -1.60 0.63
C ASP A 106 -13.80 -1.62 0.43
N VAL A 107 -13.34 -1.75 -0.81
CA VAL A 107 -11.92 -1.70 -1.15
C VAL A 107 -11.32 -0.34 -0.83
N GLU A 108 -11.93 0.77 -1.25
CA GLU A 108 -11.46 2.12 -0.91
C GLU A 108 -11.33 2.31 0.61
N ARG A 109 -12.35 1.89 1.38
CA ARG A 109 -12.31 1.96 2.84
C ARG A 109 -11.13 1.16 3.41
N ASN A 110 -10.91 -0.05 2.90
CA ASN A 110 -9.84 -0.93 3.35
C ASN A 110 -8.44 -0.43 2.99
N LEU A 111 -8.29 0.43 1.96
CA LEU A 111 -7.01 1.04 1.59
C LEU A 111 -6.55 2.15 2.53
N ARG A 112 -7.44 2.71 3.35
CA ARG A 112 -7.09 3.79 4.29
C ARG A 112 -6.02 3.36 5.30
N ALA A 113 -6.18 2.16 5.88
CA ALA A 113 -5.27 1.65 6.88
C ALA A 113 -3.83 1.45 6.35
N PRO A 114 -3.58 0.76 5.22
CA PRO A 114 -2.24 0.70 4.64
C PRO A 114 -1.68 2.05 4.26
N LEU A 115 -2.47 2.93 3.63
CA LEU A 115 -1.96 4.24 3.20
C LEU A 115 -1.43 5.08 4.36
N VAL A 116 -2.24 5.23 5.41
CA VAL A 116 -1.85 6.01 6.60
C VAL A 116 -0.70 5.34 7.33
N GLY A 117 -0.76 4.01 7.50
CA GLY A 117 0.25 3.28 8.26
C GLY A 117 1.61 3.26 7.58
N ILE A 118 1.66 3.06 6.26
CA ILE A 118 2.89 3.08 5.47
C ILE A 118 3.50 4.49 5.48
N ALA A 119 2.68 5.53 5.30
CA ALA A 119 3.14 6.92 5.36
C ALA A 119 3.76 7.26 6.73
N HIS A 120 3.10 6.86 7.82
CA HIS A 120 3.61 7.08 9.18
C HIS A 120 4.95 6.35 9.43
N TRP A 121 5.10 5.12 8.91
CA TRP A 121 6.38 4.42 8.98
C TRP A 121 7.46 5.09 8.12
N ALA A 122 7.11 5.63 6.95
CA ALA A 122 8.06 6.37 6.11
C ALA A 122 8.56 7.63 6.82
N GLU A 123 7.67 8.41 7.44
CA GLU A 123 8.03 9.57 8.26
C GLU A 123 8.96 9.19 9.42
N ARG A 124 8.63 8.13 10.17
CA ARG A 124 9.46 7.63 11.28
C ARG A 124 10.85 7.16 10.84
N LEU A 125 10.97 6.66 9.61
CA LEU A 125 12.23 6.22 9.02
C LEU A 125 12.96 7.34 8.29
N GLY A 126 12.40 8.56 8.21
CA GLY A 126 12.97 9.68 7.49
C GLY A 126 13.03 9.49 5.97
N LEU A 127 12.11 8.69 5.42
CA LEU A 127 12.05 8.38 3.98
C LEU A 127 11.00 9.25 3.27
N PRO A 128 11.30 9.75 2.05
CA PRO A 128 10.31 10.43 1.24
C PRO A 128 9.18 9.47 0.86
N VAL A 129 7.95 10.00 0.82
CA VAL A 129 6.76 9.23 0.49
C VAL A 129 5.78 10.06 -0.33
N HIS A 130 5.08 9.41 -1.26
CA HIS A 130 4.10 10.03 -2.15
C HIS A 130 2.73 9.36 -2.00
N PRO A 131 1.87 9.78 -1.06
CA PRO A 131 0.57 9.16 -0.87
C PRO A 131 -0.30 9.31 -2.14
N PRO A 132 -0.81 8.21 -2.73
CA PRO A 132 -1.68 8.29 -3.89
C PRO A 132 -3.07 8.82 -3.52
N ALA A 133 -3.69 9.54 -4.46
CA ALA A 133 -5.11 9.83 -4.40
C ALA A 133 -5.93 8.58 -4.78
N ILE A 134 -7.10 8.41 -4.18
CA ILE A 134 -8.05 7.36 -4.54
C ILE A 134 -9.32 8.04 -5.07
N ALA A 135 -9.85 7.51 -6.16
CA ALA A 135 -11.09 7.94 -6.76
C ALA A 135 -11.94 6.72 -7.12
N ILE A 136 -13.26 6.81 -6.85
CA ILE A 136 -14.22 5.79 -7.28
C ILE A 136 -15.05 6.33 -8.44
N ARG A 137 -15.06 5.60 -9.55
CA ARG A 137 -15.96 5.86 -10.67
C ARG A 137 -16.96 4.73 -10.82
N THR A 138 -18.25 5.05 -10.72
CA THR A 138 -19.37 4.13 -10.99
C THR A 138 -20.32 4.73 -12.03
N GLY A 139 -21.33 3.95 -12.44
CA GLY A 139 -22.43 4.46 -13.27
C GLY A 139 -23.18 5.64 -12.63
N ASP A 140 -23.17 5.73 -11.30
CA ASP A 140 -23.90 6.76 -10.55
C ASP A 140 -23.05 8.01 -10.26
N THR A 141 -21.74 7.98 -10.55
CA THR A 141 -20.85 9.13 -10.31
C THR A 141 -21.34 10.33 -11.13
N PRO A 142 -21.67 11.49 -10.51
CA PRO A 142 -22.14 12.67 -11.24
C PRO A 142 -21.16 13.18 -12.29
N THR A 143 -21.66 13.80 -13.36
CA THR A 143 -20.82 14.32 -14.47
C THR A 143 -19.74 15.30 -13.99
N LEU A 144 -20.06 16.14 -13.00
CA LEU A 144 -19.10 17.10 -12.42
C LEU A 144 -17.93 16.39 -11.72
N GLU A 145 -18.20 15.30 -11.02
CA GLU A 145 -17.17 14.50 -10.34
C GLU A 145 -16.34 13.71 -11.36
N ARG A 146 -16.98 13.16 -12.43
CA ARG A 146 -16.26 12.53 -13.55
C ARG A 146 -15.25 13.48 -14.21
N ALA A 147 -15.60 14.75 -14.36
CA ALA A 147 -14.72 15.77 -14.93
C ALA A 147 -13.53 16.12 -14.01
N GLN A 148 -13.61 15.83 -12.71
CA GLN A 148 -12.48 16.00 -11.79
C GLN A 148 -11.40 14.92 -11.98
N PHE A 149 -11.79 13.69 -12.36
CA PHE A 149 -10.82 12.60 -12.60
C PHE A 149 -9.87 12.86 -13.78
N GLN A 150 -10.27 13.69 -14.75
CA GLN A 150 -9.41 14.09 -15.87
C GLN A 150 -8.40 15.19 -15.50
N ARG A 151 -8.53 15.79 -14.31
CA ARG A 151 -7.75 16.95 -13.87
C ARG A 151 -6.75 16.61 -12.75
N GLN A 152 -6.76 15.40 -12.21
CA GLN A 152 -5.85 14.95 -11.16
C GLN A 152 -4.68 14.18 -11.76
#